data_AF-A0A844Z9G4-F1
#
_entry.id   AF-A0A844Z9G4-F1
#
_cell.length_a   1.000
_cell.length_b   1.000
_cell.length_c   1.000
_cell.angle_alpha   90.00
_cell.angle_beta   90.00
_cell.angle_gamma   90.00
#
_symmetry.space_group_name_H-M   'P 1'
#
loop_
_entity.id
_entity.type
_entity.pdbx_description
1 polymer ?
#
loop_
_entity_poly.entity_id
_entity_poly.type
_entity_poly.pdbx_seq_one_letter_code
_entity_poly.pdbx_strand_id
1 'polypeptide(L)'
;MTAPLDEFYHALQPWDGRWFVKLPDAGPRLLTLTQHTALQILRGRTGLTNWDARLLQTIATTEGELSSLQRHYLDRLAREHDERVTA
;
A
#
# COMPACT_ATOMS: atom_id res chain seq x y z
N MET A 1 0.12 -13.40 26.42
CA MET A 1 0.04 -12.10 25.70
C MET A 1 1.39 -11.84 25.04
N THR A 2 1.57 -12.36 23.82
CA THR A 2 2.84 -12.35 23.06
C THR A 2 2.69 -11.65 21.71
N ALA A 3 1.59 -10.91 21.52
CA ALA A 3 1.12 -10.45 20.22
C ALA A 3 1.89 -9.31 19.51
N PRO A 4 2.61 -8.36 20.16
CA PRO A 4 3.11 -7.19 19.44
C PRO A 4 4.38 -7.45 18.61
N LEU A 5 5.20 -8.42 19.00
CA LEU A 5 6.44 -8.74 18.27
C LEU A 5 6.15 -9.53 16.99
N ASP A 6 5.22 -10.48 17.04
CA ASP A 6 4.86 -11.30 15.88
C ASP A 6 4.22 -10.46 14.76
N GLU A 7 3.36 -9.50 15.11
CA GLU A 7 2.78 -8.57 14.13
C GLU A 7 3.84 -7.66 13.52
N PHE A 8 4.80 -7.19 14.32
CA PHE A 8 5.92 -6.38 13.84
C PHE A 8 6.82 -7.17 12.88
N TYR A 9 7.22 -8.39 13.24
CA TYR A 9 8.02 -9.23 12.35
C TYR A 9 7.29 -9.54 11.05
N HIS A 10 5.98 -9.82 11.12
CA HIS A 10 5.17 -10.05 9.93
C HIS A 10 5.09 -8.80 9.04
N ALA A 11 4.99 -7.60 9.62
CA ALA A 11 4.96 -6.35 8.88
C ALA A 11 6.24 -6.10 8.08
N LEU A 12 7.40 -6.56 8.57
CA LEU A 12 8.69 -6.43 7.89
C LEU A 12 8.97 -7.52 6.85
N GLN A 13 8.18 -8.61 6.83
CA GLN A 13 8.35 -9.65 5.80
C GLN A 13 8.02 -9.11 4.40
N PRO A 14 8.64 -9.67 3.34
CA PRO A 14 8.24 -9.41 1.97
C PRO A 14 6.74 -9.62 1.78
N TRP A 15 6.13 -8.77 0.97
CA TRP A 15 4.71 -8.85 0.75
C TRP A 15 4.31 -10.13 0.01
N ASP A 16 3.41 -10.89 0.63
CA ASP A 16 2.90 -12.19 0.19
C ASP A 16 1.70 -12.11 -0.77
N GLY A 17 1.23 -10.91 -1.11
CA GLY A 17 0.05 -10.69 -1.94
C GLY A 17 -1.28 -10.67 -1.18
N ARG A 18 -1.28 -10.91 0.14
CA ARG A 18 -2.50 -10.91 0.96
C ARG A 18 -3.06 -9.50 1.15
N TRP A 19 -4.38 -9.42 1.22
CA TRP A 19 -5.10 -8.19 1.59
C TRP A 19 -5.30 -8.14 3.12
N PHE A 20 -4.93 -7.02 3.72
CA PHE A 20 -4.97 -6.78 5.17
C PHE A 20 -6.10 -5.83 5.59
N VAL A 21 -6.57 -4.99 4.68
CA VAL A 21 -7.66 -4.03 4.92
C VAL A 21 -8.97 -4.53 4.32
N LYS A 22 -10.11 -4.03 4.78
CA LYS A 22 -11.40 -4.40 4.17
C LYS A 22 -11.51 -3.77 2.78
N LEU A 23 -11.85 -4.57 1.77
CA LEU A 23 -12.22 -4.07 0.45
C LEU A 23 -13.52 -3.25 0.55
N PRO A 24 -13.61 -2.08 -0.09
CA PRO A 24 -14.86 -1.33 -0.17
C PRO A 24 -15.89 -2.13 -0.96
N ASP A 25 -17.17 -1.83 -0.74
CA ASP A 25 -18.27 -2.52 -1.41
C ASP A 25 -18.17 -2.37 -2.93
N ALA A 26 -18.37 -3.47 -3.65
CA ALA A 26 -18.20 -3.53 -5.09
C ALA A 26 -19.25 -2.65 -5.82
N GLY A 27 -18.77 -1.79 -6.71
CA GLY A 27 -19.59 -0.93 -7.56
C GLY A 27 -18.72 -0.03 -8.45
N PRO A 28 -19.27 0.57 -9.52
CA PRO A 28 -18.53 1.50 -10.35
C PRO A 28 -18.11 2.71 -9.51
N ARG A 29 -16.81 2.87 -9.30
CA ARG A 29 -16.21 3.98 -8.55
C ARG A 29 -15.10 4.60 -9.37
N LEU A 30 -15.13 5.92 -9.49
CA LEU A 30 -14.01 6.68 -10.03
C LEU A 30 -12.88 6.66 -8.99
N LEU A 31 -11.69 6.26 -9.41
CA LEU A 31 -10.52 6.27 -8.57
C LEU A 31 -9.86 7.65 -8.63
N THR A 32 -9.39 8.13 -7.48
CA THR A 32 -8.47 9.25 -7.44
C THR A 32 -7.10 8.82 -7.99
N LEU A 33 -6.27 9.80 -8.39
CA LEU A 33 -4.91 9.51 -8.84
C LEU A 33 -4.10 8.77 -7.78
N THR A 34 -4.25 9.13 -6.49
CA THR A 34 -3.54 8.49 -5.39
C THR A 34 -3.96 7.04 -5.17
N GLN A 35 -5.26 6.75 -5.27
CA GLN A 35 -5.77 5.38 -5.23
C GLN A 35 -5.25 4.56 -6.41
N HIS A 36 -5.23 5.15 -7.61
CA HIS A 36 -4.69 4.50 -8.79
C HIS A 36 -3.20 4.17 -8.64
N THR A 37 -2.38 5.14 -8.22
CA THR A 37 -0.94 4.96 -7.99
C THR A 37 -0.68 3.86 -6.98
N ALA A 38 -1.41 3.85 -5.85
CA ALA A 38 -1.25 2.81 -4.84
C ALA A 38 -1.55 1.41 -5.40
N LEU A 39 -2.60 1.26 -6.21
CA LEU A 39 -2.94 -0.01 -6.87
C LEU A 39 -1.90 -0.45 -7.90
N GLN A 40 -1.27 0.48 -8.62
CA GLN A 40 -0.21 0.14 -9.58
C GLN A 40 1.04 -0.40 -8.86
N ILE A 41 1.48 0.27 -7.79
CA ILE A 41 2.60 -0.19 -6.96
C ILE A 41 2.28 -1.58 -6.38
N LEU A 42 1.05 -1.77 -5.88
CA LEU A 42 0.58 -3.05 -5.38
C LEU A 42 0.65 -4.17 -6.45
N ARG A 43 0.32 -3.88 -7.70
CA ARG A 43 0.39 -4.87 -8.79
C ARG A 43 1.82 -5.28 -9.14
N GLY A 44 2.79 -4.37 -8.99
CA GLY A 44 4.20 -4.64 -9.24
C GLY A 44 4.80 -5.66 -8.27
N ARG A 45 4.35 -5.69 -7.00
CA ARG A 45 4.75 -6.62 -5.92
C ARG A 45 6.24 -6.62 -5.51
N THR A 46 7.14 -6.09 -6.34
CA THR A 46 8.58 -6.30 -6.19
C THR A 46 9.17 -5.39 -5.12
N GLY A 47 9.79 -5.95 -4.07
CA GLY A 47 10.50 -5.17 -3.06
C GLY A 47 9.60 -4.39 -2.09
N LEU A 48 8.34 -4.82 -1.93
CA LEU A 48 7.42 -4.31 -0.93
C LEU A 48 7.45 -5.19 0.32
N THR A 49 7.33 -4.56 1.49
CA THR A 49 7.05 -5.26 2.75
C THR A 49 5.54 -5.37 2.97
N ASN A 50 5.11 -6.23 3.89
CA ASN A 50 3.70 -6.28 4.32
C ASN A 50 3.23 -4.94 4.92
N TRP A 51 4.13 -4.18 5.55
CA TRP A 51 3.83 -2.83 6.03
C TRP A 51 3.51 -1.89 4.87
N ASP A 52 4.34 -1.87 3.82
CA ASP A 52 4.10 -1.04 2.63
C ASP A 52 2.79 -1.44 1.96
N ALA A 53 2.54 -2.75 1.83
CA ALA A 53 1.31 -3.27 1.27
C ALA A 53 0.09 -2.83 2.06
N ARG A 54 0.11 -2.91 3.40
CA ARG A 54 -0.99 -2.47 4.26
C ARG A 54 -1.26 -0.97 4.11
N LEU A 55 -0.22 -0.14 4.02
CA LEU A 55 -0.35 1.29 3.76
C LEU A 55 -0.99 1.56 2.40
N LEU A 56 -0.47 0.95 1.33
CA LEU A 56 -0.96 1.13 -0.03
C LEU A 56 -2.41 0.67 -0.17
N GLN A 57 -2.77 -0.45 0.45
CA GLN A 57 -4.15 -0.93 0.47
C GLN A 57 -5.05 0.05 1.23
N THR A 58 -4.60 0.61 2.35
CA THR A 58 -5.34 1.64 3.08
C THR A 58 -5.59 2.87 2.21
N ILE A 59 -4.58 3.34 1.48
CA ILE A 59 -4.69 4.46 0.54
C ILE A 59 -5.68 4.12 -0.58
N ALA A 60 -5.59 2.92 -1.16
CA ALA A 60 -6.46 2.47 -2.23
C ALA A 60 -7.95 2.41 -1.81
N THR A 61 -8.23 2.23 -0.51
CA THR A 61 -9.58 2.17 0.03
C THR A 61 -10.04 3.45 0.74
N THR A 62 -9.17 4.47 0.86
CA THR A 62 -9.52 5.72 1.57
C THR A 62 -10.44 6.57 0.69
N GLU A 63 -11.64 6.85 1.18
CA GLU A 63 -12.56 7.82 0.59
C GLU A 63 -12.23 9.21 1.16
N GLY A 64 -11.53 10.05 0.38
CA GLY A 64 -11.21 11.42 0.77
C GLY A 64 -9.74 11.81 0.63
N GLU A 65 -9.35 12.90 1.29
CA GLU A 65 -7.98 13.38 1.26
C GLU A 65 -7.05 12.51 2.10
N LEU A 66 -5.85 12.28 1.57
CA LEU A 66 -4.79 11.61 2.31
C LEU A 66 -4.20 12.55 3.37
N SER A 67 -3.89 12.00 4.54
CA SER A 67 -3.07 12.71 5.52
C SER A 67 -1.69 13.04 4.94
N SER A 68 -1.03 14.06 5.48
CA SER A 68 0.32 14.45 5.03
C SER A 68 1.32 13.30 5.13
N LEU A 69 1.18 12.43 6.14
CA LEU A 69 2.03 11.26 6.33
C LEU A 69 1.78 10.20 5.24
N GLN A 70 0.51 9.92 4.92
CA GLN A 70 0.17 9.00 3.83
C GLN A 70 0.67 9.49 2.48
N ARG A 71 0.54 10.80 2.20
CA ARG A 71 1.10 11.42 0.99
C ARG A 71 2.62 11.24 0.93
N HIS A 72 3.33 11.60 1.99
CA HIS A 72 4.78 11.47 2.05
C HIS A 72 5.25 10.05 1.75
N TYR A 73 4.63 9.04 2.37
CA TYR A 73 5.01 7.65 2.12
C TYR A 73 4.63 7.16 0.73
N LEU A 74 3.47 7.58 0.19
CA LEU A 74 3.08 7.26 -1.18
C LEU A 74 4.09 7.83 -2.18
N ASP A 75 4.51 9.09 -2.00
CA ASP A 75 5.48 9.75 -2.89
C ASP A 75 6.88 9.11 -2.79
N ARG A 76 7.26 8.62 -1.61
CA ARG A 76 8.49 7.83 -1.43
C ARG A 76 8.40 6.51 -2.22
N LEU A 77 7.34 5.73 -2.01
CA LEU A 77 7.15 4.44 -2.66
C LEU A 77 6.99 4.59 -4.18
N ALA A 78 6.32 5.63 -4.65
CA ALA A 78 6.19 5.91 -6.08
C ALA A 78 7.56 6.12 -6.73
N ARG A 79 8.44 6.92 -6.13
CA ARG A 79 9.80 7.14 -6.65
C ARG A 79 10.64 5.88 -6.67
N GLU A 80 10.67 5.14 -5.55
CA GLU A 80 11.45 3.89 -5.43
C GLU A 80 11.03 2.84 -6.48
N HIS A 81 9.75 2.79 -6.83
CA HIS A 81 9.23 1.83 -7.79
C HIS A 81 9.30 2.30 -9.25
N ASP A 82 9.23 3.60 -9.51
CA ASP A 82 9.43 4.16 -10.85
C ASP A 82 10.91 4.05 -11.29
N GLU A 83 11.84 4.27 -10.36
CA GLU A 83 13.28 4.07 -10.56
C GLU A 83 13.62 2.59 -10.84
N ARG A 84 12.89 1.63 -10.24
CA ARG A 84 13.07 0.19 -10.51
C ARG A 84 12.49 -0.25 -11.85
N VAL A 85 11.49 0.44 -12.38
CA VAL A 85 10.92 0.14 -13.71
C VAL A 85 11.82 0.66 -14.83
N THR A 86 12.65 1.66 -14.55
CA THR A 86 13.52 2.32 -15.54
C THR A 86 14.97 1.81 -15.56
N ALA A 87 15.38 1.00 -14.58
CA ALA A 87 16.71 0.37 -14.48
C ALA A 87 16.72 -1.07 -15.01
#